data_AF-A0A7X8YN72-F1
#
_entry.id   AF-A0A7X8YN72-F1
#
_cell.length_a   1.000
_cell.length_b   1.000
_cell.length_c   1.000
_cell.angle_alpha   90.00
_cell.angle_beta   90.00
_cell.angle_gamma   90.00
#
_symmetry.space_group_name_H-M   'P 1'
#
loop_
_entity.id
_entity.type
_entity.pdbx_description
1 polymer ?
#
loop_
_entity_poly.entity_id
_entity_poly.type
_entity_poly.pdbx_seq_one_letter_code
_entity_poly.pdbx_strand_id
1 'polypeptide(L)'
;MGALVNSAPVQLIIIALAIYAFVKFCSFAKKYSLPGKVKLSAYILTALSLFIMNYLFSAAKTGLGLAAVMTNPTLMYIALAISLVIVFIFSFALMAETKE
;
A
#
# COMPACT_ATOMS: atom_id res chain seq x y z
N MET A 1 0.27 -3.37 26.29
CA MET A 1 -0.49 -3.22 25.02
C MET A 1 -0.51 -4.50 24.16
N GLY A 2 0.51 -5.37 24.20
CA GLY A 2 0.56 -6.57 23.34
C GLY A 2 -0.54 -7.64 23.57
N ALA A 3 -1.06 -7.78 24.79
CA ALA A 3 -2.08 -8.81 25.08
C ALA A 3 -3.48 -8.50 24.49
N LEU A 4 -3.85 -7.22 24.39
CA LEU A 4 -5.18 -6.82 23.88
C LEU A 4 -5.25 -6.94 22.34
N VAL A 5 -4.16 -6.58 21.65
CA VAL A 5 -4.07 -6.64 20.18
C VAL A 5 -3.92 -8.08 19.66
N ASN A 6 -3.58 -9.03 20.53
CA ASN A 6 -3.48 -10.45 20.16
C ASN A 6 -4.81 -11.22 20.26
N SER A 7 -5.92 -10.53 20.51
CA SER A 7 -7.25 -11.15 20.52
C SER A 7 -7.93 -10.98 19.16
N ALA A 8 -8.42 -12.07 18.59
CA ALA A 8 -9.15 -12.09 17.31
C ALA A 8 -10.24 -11.01 17.19
N PRO A 9 -11.12 -10.77 18.20
CA PRO A 9 -12.13 -9.72 18.09
C PRO A 9 -11.53 -8.31 17.98
N VAL A 10 -10.46 -8.01 18.72
CA VAL A 10 -9.80 -6.69 18.65
C VAL A 10 -9.15 -6.49 17.29
N GLN A 11 -8.51 -7.53 16.73
CA GLN A 11 -7.94 -7.47 15.37
C GLN A 11 -9.02 -7.21 14.31
N LEU A 12 -10.18 -7.89 14.40
CA LEU A 12 -11.30 -7.66 13.50
C LEU A 12 -11.83 -6.22 13.58
N ILE A 13 -11.93 -5.66 14.79
CA ILE A 13 -12.35 -4.26 14.99
C ILE A 13 -11.34 -3.30 14.35
N ILE A 14 -10.04 -3.52 14.54
CA ILE A 14 -8.99 -2.69 13.94
C ILE A 14 -9.06 -2.75 12.41
N ILE A 15 -9.25 -3.94 11.83
CA ILE A 15 -9.40 -4.13 10.38
C ILE A 15 -10.64 -3.39 9.87
N ALA A 16 -11.79 -3.55 10.54
CA ALA A 16 -13.02 -2.86 10.17
C ALA A 16 -12.85 -1.33 10.22
N LEU A 17 -12.14 -0.82 11.23
CA LEU A 17 -11.84 0.61 11.37
C LEU A 17 -10.93 1.11 10.24
N ALA A 18 -9.92 0.34 9.86
CA ALA A 18 -9.02 0.66 8.76
C ALA A 18 -9.77 0.70 7.41
N ILE A 19 -10.65 -0.26 7.17
CA ILE A 19 -11.52 -0.28 5.97
C ILE A 19 -12.42 0.95 5.97
N TYR A 20 -13.06 1.27 7.10
CA TYR A 20 -13.91 2.45 7.22
C TYR A 20 -13.14 3.75 6.91
N ALA A 21 -11.94 3.91 7.48
CA ALA A 21 -11.08 5.06 7.22
C ALA A 21 -10.67 5.15 5.74
N PHE A 22 -10.33 4.01 5.13
CA PHE A 22 -9.97 3.93 3.71
C PHE A 22 -11.14 4.31 2.79
N VAL A 23 -12.35 3.81 3.06
CA VAL A 23 -13.55 4.20 2.32
C VAL A 23 -13.78 5.71 2.43
N LYS A 24 -13.60 6.28 3.62
CA LYS A 24 -13.75 7.73 3.82
C LYS A 24 -12.70 8.53 3.03
N PHE A 25 -11.46 8.06 2.98
CA PHE A 25 -10.40 8.62 2.14
C PHE A 25 -10.77 8.57 0.66
N CYS A 26 -11.29 7.43 0.18
CA CYS A 26 -11.74 7.28 -1.19
C CYS A 26 -12.90 8.23 -1.54
N SER A 27 -13.88 8.40 -0.64
CA SER A 27 -14.96 9.40 -0.81
C SER A 27 -14.43 10.84 -0.82
N PHE A 28 -13.37 11.13 -0.08
CA PHE A 28 -12.70 12.43 -0.10
C PHE A 28 -11.96 12.66 -1.42
N ALA A 29 -11.23 11.66 -1.92
CA ALA A 29 -10.49 11.73 -3.18
C ALA A 29 -11.39 12.08 -4.38
N LYS A 30 -12.63 11.58 -4.40
CA LYS A 30 -13.64 11.89 -5.45
C LYS A 30 -13.94 13.37 -5.61
N LYS A 31 -13.72 14.21 -4.58
CA LYS A 31 -13.97 15.65 -4.66
C LYS A 31 -12.89 16.39 -5.44
N TYR A 32 -11.77 15.73 -5.70
CA TYR A 32 -10.66 16.28 -6.46
C TYR A 32 -10.77 15.84 -7.90
N SER A 33 -10.30 16.70 -8.80
CA SER A 33 -10.25 16.40 -10.21
C SER A 33 -8.83 16.64 -10.70
N LEU A 34 -8.22 15.59 -11.25
CA LEU A 34 -6.81 15.51 -11.63
C LEU A 34 -6.68 15.53 -13.17
N PRO A 35 -5.66 16.22 -13.73
CA PRO A 35 -5.38 16.15 -15.16
C PRO A 35 -5.10 14.71 -15.60
N GLY A 36 -5.57 14.31 -16.78
CA GLY A 36 -5.36 12.95 -17.31
C GLY A 36 -3.88 12.51 -17.31
N LYS A 37 -2.95 13.43 -17.60
CA LYS A 37 -1.49 13.16 -17.58
C LYS A 37 -0.96 12.83 -16.18
N VAL A 38 -1.48 13.48 -15.14
CA VAL A 38 -1.07 13.24 -13.73
C VAL A 38 -1.66 11.92 -13.23
N LYS A 39 -2.87 11.58 -13.67
CA LYS A 39 -3.49 10.27 -13.42
C LYS A 39 -2.67 9.14 -14.03
N LEU A 40 -2.26 9.30 -15.30
CA LEU A 40 -1.41 8.35 -16.00
C LEU A 40 -0.07 8.15 -15.29
N SER A 41 0.59 9.25 -14.88
CA SER A 41 1.89 9.14 -14.19
C SER A 41 1.77 8.42 -12.85
N ALA A 42 0.68 8.62 -12.09
CA ALA A 42 0.43 7.87 -10.86
C ALA A 42 0.25 6.36 -11.11
N TYR A 43 -0.42 5.97 -12.20
CA TYR A 43 -0.54 4.55 -12.58
C TYR A 43 0.79 3.94 -13.01
N ILE A 44 1.58 4.66 -13.81
CA ILE A 44 2.92 4.22 -14.21
C ILE A 44 3.82 4.08 -12.97
N LEU A 45 3.78 5.05 -12.05
CA LEU A 45 4.56 5.00 -10.81
C LEU A 45 4.17 3.80 -9.95
N THR A 46 2.88 3.48 -9.88
CA THR A 46 2.37 2.30 -9.15
C THR A 46 2.89 1.01 -9.79
N ALA A 47 2.76 0.87 -11.10
CA ALA A 47 3.25 -0.29 -11.84
C ALA A 47 4.77 -0.46 -11.70
N LEU A 48 5.52 0.65 -11.79
CA LEU A 48 6.98 0.66 -11.62
C LEU A 48 7.38 0.23 -10.20
N SER A 49 6.64 0.71 -9.19
CA SER A 49 6.89 0.36 -7.79
C SER A 49 6.67 -1.14 -7.54
N LEU A 50 5.62 -1.73 -8.13
CA LEU A 50 5.37 -3.17 -8.06
C LEU A 50 6.49 -3.96 -8.75
N PHE A 51 6.94 -3.52 -9.92
CA PHE A 51 8.03 -4.17 -10.64
C PHE A 51 9.33 -4.14 -9.83
N ILE A 52 9.71 -2.98 -9.29
CA ILE A 52 10.92 -2.82 -8.48
C ILE A 52 10.85 -3.69 -7.23
N MET A 53 9.72 -3.68 -6.50
CA MET A 53 9.56 -4.50 -5.30
C MET A 53 9.67 -6.00 -5.61
N ASN A 54 9.08 -6.46 -6.71
CA ASN A 54 9.16 -7.86 -7.11
C ASN A 54 10.59 -8.25 -7.50
N TYR A 55 11.27 -7.39 -8.26
CA TYR A 55 12.67 -7.58 -8.63
C TYR A 55 13.58 -7.63 -7.40
N LEU A 56 13.45 -6.68 -6.48
CA LEU A 56 14.26 -6.62 -5.27
C LEU A 56 14.05 -7.86 -4.39
N PHE A 57 12.80 -8.33 -4.28
CA PHE A 57 12.48 -9.55 -3.55
C PHE A 57 13.10 -10.78 -4.20
N SER A 58 13.05 -10.89 -5.53
CA SER A 58 13.66 -11.99 -6.28
C SER A 58 15.20 -12.00 -6.15
N ALA A 59 15.82 -10.83 -6.26
CA ALA A 59 17.26 -10.67 -6.07
C ALA A 59 17.69 -11.00 -4.64
N ALA A 60 16.95 -10.52 -3.63
CA ALA A 60 17.21 -10.81 -2.23
C ALA A 60 17.05 -12.31 -1.91
N LYS A 61 16.05 -12.98 -2.48
CA LYS A 61 15.87 -14.43 -2.35
C LYS A 61 17.09 -15.20 -2.88
N THR A 62 17.67 -14.75 -3.98
CA THR A 62 18.82 -15.39 -4.63
C THR A 62 20.12 -15.16 -3.86
N GLY A 63 20.31 -13.95 -3.30
CA GLY A 63 21.55 -13.59 -2.60
C GLY A 63 21.59 -13.97 -1.11
N LEU A 64 20.49 -13.74 -0.38
CA LEU A 64 20.41 -13.90 1.09
C LEU A 64 19.67 -15.18 1.51
N GLY A 65 18.96 -15.82 0.60
CA GLY A 65 18.07 -16.94 0.89
C GLY A 65 16.68 -16.49 1.38
N LEU A 66 15.64 -17.25 1.00
CA LEU A 66 14.24 -16.90 1.28
C LEU A 66 13.95 -16.68 2.76
N ALA A 67 14.51 -17.52 3.64
CA ALA A 67 14.29 -17.45 5.08
C ALA A 67 14.79 -16.12 5.67
N ALA A 68 16.00 -15.70 5.31
CA ALA A 68 16.59 -14.46 5.81
C ALA A 68 15.81 -13.20 5.40
N VAL A 69 15.23 -13.21 4.20
CA VAL A 69 14.39 -12.09 3.70
C VAL A 69 13.05 -12.05 4.43
N MET A 70 12.40 -13.20 4.60
CA MET A 70 11.07 -13.33 5.21
C MET A 70 11.07 -13.09 6.72
N THR A 71 12.17 -13.37 7.42
CA THR A 71 12.25 -13.20 8.88
C THR A 71 12.87 -11.88 9.30
N ASN A 72 13.24 -11.00 8.35
CA ASN A 72 13.83 -9.71 8.68
C ASN A 72 12.74 -8.67 8.98
N PRO A 73 12.53 -8.29 10.25
CA PRO A 73 11.41 -7.44 10.63
C PRO A 73 11.52 -6.03 10.03
N THR A 74 12.75 -5.54 9.83
CA THR A 74 13.00 -4.22 9.25
C THR A 74 12.58 -4.17 7.78
N LEU A 75 12.95 -5.20 7.00
CA LEU A 75 12.56 -5.29 5.59
C LEU A 75 11.04 -5.45 5.43
N MET A 76 10.39 -6.25 6.29
CA MET A 76 8.94 -6.40 6.28
C MET A 76 8.24 -5.07 6.58
N TYR A 77 8.69 -4.34 7.59
CA TYR A 77 8.08 -3.05 7.95
C TYR A 77 8.23 -2.01 6.83
N ILE A 78 9.42 -1.91 6.22
CA ILE A 78 9.67 -0.99 5.11
C ILE A 78 8.82 -1.36 3.89
N ALA A 79 8.74 -2.65 3.54
CA ALA A 79 7.90 -3.11 2.43
C ALA A 79 6.41 -2.83 2.68
N LEU A 80 5.94 -3.04 3.91
CA LEU A 80 4.57 -2.72 4.30
C LEU A 80 4.31 -1.21 4.20
N ALA A 81 5.22 -0.37 4.72
CA ALA A 81 5.08 1.09 4.66
C ALA A 81 5.05 1.63 3.22
N ILE A 82 5.98 1.17 2.38
CA ILE A 82 6.05 1.57 0.97
C ILE A 82 4.79 1.12 0.23
N SER A 83 4.35 -0.14 0.42
CA SER A 83 3.14 -0.63 -0.23
C SER A 83 1.89 0.13 0.20
N LEU A 84 1.78 0.52 1.48
CA LEU A 84 0.69 1.38 1.95
C LEU A 84 0.66 2.72 1.22
N VAL A 85 1.80 3.40 1.13
CA VAL A 85 1.91 4.71 0.46
C VAL A 85 1.49 4.61 -1.00
N ILE A 86 1.97 3.60 -1.72
CA ILE A 86 1.62 3.38 -3.12
C ILE A 86 0.12 3.07 -3.29
N VAL A 87 -0.46 2.25 -2.41
CA VAL A 87 -1.91 1.97 -2.42
C VAL A 87 -2.72 3.25 -2.23
N PHE A 88 -2.31 4.15 -1.32
CA PHE A 88 -3.01 5.44 -1.16
C PHE A 88 -2.87 6.34 -2.39
N ILE A 89 -1.69 6.45 -2.99
CA ILE A 89 -1.47 7.23 -4.22
C ILE A 89 -2.33 6.68 -5.36
N PHE A 90 -2.31 5.37 -5.57
CA PHE A 90 -3.10 4.69 -6.60
C PHE A 90 -4.60 4.89 -6.39
N SER A 91 -5.08 4.67 -5.16
CA SER A 91 -6.51 4.80 -4.83
C SER A 91 -7.01 6.23 -4.98
N PHE A 92 -6.18 7.22 -4.62
CA PHE A 92 -6.48 8.62 -4.84
C PHE A 92 -6.58 8.94 -6.33
N ALA A 93 -5.58 8.52 -7.11
CA ALA A 93 -5.58 8.71 -8.55
C ALA A 93 -6.77 8.01 -9.22
N LEU A 94 -7.19 6.83 -8.75
CA LEU A 94 -8.33 6.08 -9.29
C LEU A 94 -9.68 6.76 -9.00
N MET A 95 -9.84 7.29 -7.79
CA MET A 95 -11.12 7.86 -7.33
C MET A 95 -11.31 9.33 -7.69
N ALA A 96 -10.23 10.10 -7.87
CA ALA A 96 -10.33 11.48 -8.34
C ALA A 96 -10.98 11.53 -9.73
N GLU A 97 -11.78 12.54 -10.01
CA GLU A 97 -12.33 12.75 -11.35
C GLU A 97 -11.22 13.14 -12.33
N THR A 98 -11.41 12.86 -13.62
CA THR A 98 -10.42 13.27 -14.63
C THR A 98 -10.82 14.67 -15.12
N LYS A 99 -9.93 15.66 -14.95
CA LYS A 99 -10.03 16.91 -15.71
C LYS A 99 -9.60 16.58 -17.14
N GLU A 100 -10.49 16.83 -18.09
CA GLU A 100 -10.18 16.79 -19.52
C GLU A 100 -8.96 17.67 -19.85
#